data_AF-A0A523XJ63-F1
#
_entry.id   AF-A0A523XJ63-F1
#
_cell.length_a   1.000
_cell.length_b   1.000
_cell.length_c   1.000
_cell.angle_alpha   90.00
_cell.angle_beta   90.00
_cell.angle_gamma   90.00
#
_symmetry.space_group_name_H-M   'P 1'
#
loop_
_entity.id
_entity.type
_entity.pdbx_description
1 polymer ?
#
loop_
_entity_poly.entity_id
_entity_poly.type
_entity_poly.pdbx_seq_one_letter_code
_entity_poly.pdbx_strand_id
1 'polypeptide(L)'
;LSDTEVGFKFAPRTFSSFKSGVNIYLTLPTGKDEFSSGRMGAGVLAIATYDFKGLESFIPIRVNANLGYHHSGRKESNAVPVGVSLELPTRFFTPIVEVTSEQLLQEKLDWNQCPLRFTQGVKVTPTRRFCFHVGYDINLAQESLRYLKAETYDWRFFFNLTLSRSLGGLGGEPGAISGAVKDRTTGEPIAARVSIKGSEATIEADPVTGYYVIKGLKPGLVSMIVEAEGYNKRVVPAFVKQGKTVARNIRLTPQKRKSWVSVVVTDMKTGEPVGADILLQGKSRKEARTDSSGNVEALELAPGRYKLICDARGYLSISKELTVGAHKTEMVSISLLKMDEHMVVSGVSFLPATANLKIESYEGIKKVVSLIKSNPGVKFEIGGHTDKSDSPEADLLLSEKRASVFRRFLVNGYNFDETSLVTRGYGGEKPVADNSTEQGRSKNRRIEIRALGEAE
;
A
#
# COMPACT_ATOMS: atom_id res chain seq x y z
N LEU A 1 43.13 -35.10 -5.28
CA LEU A 1 42.55 -35.40 -6.61
C LEU A 1 41.06 -35.10 -6.52
N SER A 2 40.61 -33.99 -7.10
CA SER A 2 39.19 -33.63 -7.14
C SER A 2 38.55 -34.31 -8.35
N ASP A 3 37.41 -34.94 -8.18
CA ASP A 3 36.58 -35.37 -9.30
C ASP A 3 35.42 -34.39 -9.40
N THR A 4 35.15 -33.88 -10.59
CA THR A 4 33.96 -33.04 -10.83
C THR A 4 32.85 -33.93 -11.34
N GLU A 5 31.70 -33.96 -10.65
CA GLU A 5 30.53 -34.67 -11.14
C GLU A 5 29.56 -33.72 -11.82
N VAL A 6 29.16 -34.08 -13.05
CA VAL A 6 28.08 -33.42 -13.76
C VAL A 6 26.97 -34.44 -13.96
N GLY A 7 25.77 -34.14 -13.46
CA GLY A 7 24.69 -35.12 -13.42
C GLY A 7 23.29 -34.58 -13.70
N PHE A 8 22.44 -35.50 -14.14
CA PHE A 8 21.01 -35.30 -14.35
C PHE A 8 20.24 -36.11 -13.30
N LYS A 9 19.45 -35.40 -12.49
CA LYS A 9 18.56 -36.04 -11.51
C LYS A 9 17.14 -36.13 -12.05
N PHE A 10 16.64 -37.36 -12.14
CA PHE A 10 15.26 -37.71 -12.43
C PHE A 10 14.52 -38.03 -11.12
N ALA A 11 13.29 -37.55 -10.96
CA ALA A 11 12.47 -37.82 -9.77
C ALA A 11 11.06 -38.27 -10.21
N PRO A 12 10.81 -39.59 -10.35
CA PRO A 12 9.61 -40.10 -11.00
C PRO A 12 8.34 -40.05 -10.14
N ARG A 13 8.44 -40.14 -8.80
CA ARG A 13 7.26 -40.14 -7.91
C ARG A 13 7.52 -39.42 -6.58
N THR A 14 6.51 -38.67 -6.14
CA THR A 14 6.49 -37.94 -4.86
C THR A 14 5.21 -38.31 -4.12
N PHE A 15 5.34 -38.95 -2.95
CA PHE A 15 4.29 -39.16 -1.97
C PHE A 15 4.44 -38.12 -0.84
N SER A 16 3.41 -37.95 -0.01
CA SER A 16 3.29 -36.86 0.99
C SER A 16 4.59 -36.50 1.72
N SER A 17 5.31 -37.51 2.22
CA SER A 17 6.61 -37.36 2.91
C SER A 17 7.74 -38.18 2.28
N PHE A 18 7.49 -38.91 1.18
CA PHE A 18 8.51 -39.78 0.56
C PHE A 18 8.72 -39.44 -0.91
N LYS A 19 9.99 -39.36 -1.34
CA LYS A 19 10.35 -39.12 -2.74
C LYS A 19 11.33 -40.20 -3.19
N SER A 20 11.24 -40.60 -4.44
CA SER A 20 12.31 -41.38 -5.08
C SER A 20 12.88 -40.63 -6.27
N GLY A 21 14.14 -40.93 -6.58
CA GLY A 21 14.84 -40.37 -7.73
C GLY A 21 15.96 -41.27 -8.21
N VAL A 22 16.42 -40.98 -9.43
CA VAL A 22 17.60 -41.58 -10.04
C VAL A 22 18.50 -40.44 -10.48
N ASN A 23 19.74 -40.41 -10.02
CA ASN A 23 20.77 -39.49 -10.49
C ASN A 23 21.70 -40.24 -11.44
N ILE A 24 21.87 -39.72 -12.65
CA ILE A 24 22.85 -40.22 -13.61
C ILE A 24 23.95 -39.16 -13.69
N TYR A 25 25.19 -39.54 -13.45
CA TYR A 25 26.30 -38.60 -13.37
C TYR A 25 27.52 -39.09 -14.15
N LEU A 26 28.28 -38.13 -14.66
CA LEU A 26 29.59 -38.32 -15.25
C LEU A 26 30.63 -37.80 -14.26
N THR A 27 31.67 -38.59 -14.03
CA THR A 27 32.80 -38.23 -13.19
C THR A 27 33.95 -37.81 -14.10
N LEU A 28 34.36 -36.55 -13.98
CA LEU A 28 35.51 -35.98 -14.70
C LEU A 28 36.70 -35.93 -13.76
N PRO A 29 37.77 -36.70 -14.01
CA PRO A 29 38.96 -36.63 -13.17
C PRO A 29 39.66 -35.29 -13.37
N THR A 30 40.02 -34.59 -12.29
CA THR A 30 40.75 -33.31 -12.39
C THR A 30 42.21 -33.40 -11.93
N GLY A 31 42.74 -34.63 -11.81
CA GLY A 31 44.14 -34.92 -11.50
C GLY A 31 45.12 -34.74 -12.64
N LYS A 32 46.37 -34.34 -12.32
CA LYS A 32 47.47 -34.18 -13.28
C LYS A 32 47.76 -35.43 -14.13
N ASP A 33 47.61 -36.63 -13.55
CA ASP A 33 47.90 -37.91 -14.24
C ASP A 33 46.67 -38.56 -14.90
N GLU A 34 45.46 -38.10 -14.59
CA GLU A 34 44.22 -38.71 -15.09
C GLU A 34 43.64 -37.95 -16.30
N PHE A 35 43.86 -36.63 -16.40
CA PHE A 35 43.45 -35.84 -17.57
C PHE A 35 44.12 -36.33 -18.87
N SER A 36 45.37 -36.81 -18.78
CA SER A 36 46.12 -37.35 -19.93
C SER A 36 45.61 -38.72 -20.39
N SER A 37 44.85 -39.43 -19.54
CA SER A 37 44.32 -40.76 -19.85
C SER A 37 42.99 -40.73 -20.62
N GLY A 38 42.30 -39.59 -20.67
CA GLY A 38 41.00 -39.43 -21.35
C GLY A 38 39.85 -40.25 -20.76
N ARG A 39 39.99 -40.76 -19.53
CA ARG A 39 39.06 -41.74 -18.95
C ARG A 39 37.95 -41.04 -18.18
N MET A 40 36.73 -41.14 -18.69
CA MET A 40 35.53 -40.65 -18.02
C MET A 40 34.85 -41.78 -17.25
N GLY A 41 34.42 -41.49 -16.02
CA GLY A 41 33.54 -42.37 -15.27
C GLY A 41 32.06 -42.02 -15.48
N ALA A 42 31.18 -42.99 -15.27
CA ALA A 42 29.73 -42.77 -15.27
C ALA A 42 29.07 -43.58 -14.16
N GLY A 43 28.07 -43.01 -13.51
CA GLY A 43 27.36 -43.67 -12.43
C GLY A 43 25.85 -43.43 -12.47
N VAL A 44 25.13 -44.34 -11.82
CA VAL A 44 23.69 -44.24 -11.59
C VAL A 44 23.43 -44.45 -10.11
N LEU A 45 22.70 -43.53 -9.48
CA LEU A 45 22.36 -43.54 -8.06
C LEU A 45 20.85 -43.50 -7.89
N ALA A 46 20.28 -44.53 -7.29
CA ALA A 46 18.92 -44.49 -6.77
C ALA A 46 18.92 -43.72 -5.44
N ILE A 47 17.97 -42.79 -5.29
CA ILE A 47 17.84 -41.91 -4.14
C ILE A 47 16.43 -42.07 -3.57
N ALA A 48 16.34 -42.39 -2.29
CA ALA A 48 15.11 -42.36 -1.52
C ALA A 48 15.19 -41.19 -0.53
N THR A 49 14.19 -40.31 -0.50
CA THR A 49 14.14 -39.14 0.39
C THR A 49 12.91 -39.23 1.29
N TYR A 50 13.09 -39.03 2.59
CA TYR A 50 12.00 -38.83 3.53
C TYR A 50 12.02 -37.39 4.07
N ASP A 51 10.92 -36.66 3.87
CA ASP A 51 10.69 -35.32 4.43
C ASP A 51 9.97 -35.46 5.79
N PHE A 52 10.64 -35.14 6.89
CA PHE A 52 9.99 -35.06 8.20
C PHE A 52 9.12 -33.80 8.27
N LYS A 53 7.81 -33.97 8.14
CA LYS A 53 6.80 -32.91 8.26
C LYS A 53 6.05 -33.11 9.58
N GLY A 54 6.21 -32.18 10.53
CA GLY A 54 5.41 -32.18 11.77
C GLY A 54 6.18 -32.23 13.08
N LEU A 55 7.51 -32.15 13.08
CA LEU A 55 8.23 -31.73 14.29
C LEU A 55 7.96 -30.23 14.48
N GLU A 56 7.59 -29.78 15.68
CA GLU A 56 7.45 -28.35 16.05
C GLU A 56 8.81 -27.60 16.02
N SER A 57 9.72 -28.00 15.15
CA SER A 57 11.05 -27.41 14.98
C SER A 57 11.02 -26.32 13.91
N PHE A 58 11.78 -25.26 14.16
CA PHE A 58 11.91 -24.07 13.29
C PHE A 58 12.42 -24.36 11.87
N ILE A 59 12.97 -25.55 11.59
CA ILE A 59 13.60 -25.90 10.30
C ILE A 59 13.09 -27.29 9.86
N PRO A 60 12.63 -27.46 8.60
CA PRO A 60 12.31 -28.77 8.04
C PRO A 60 13.54 -29.68 7.99
N ILE A 61 13.34 -30.99 8.17
CA ILE A 61 14.42 -31.97 8.10
C ILE A 61 14.13 -32.95 6.97
N ARG A 62 15.13 -33.23 6.12
CA ARG A 62 15.07 -34.30 5.12
C ARG A 62 16.19 -35.31 5.34
N VAL A 63 15.87 -36.59 5.20
CA VAL A 63 16.86 -37.66 5.18
C VAL A 63 16.84 -38.30 3.80
N ASN A 64 18.01 -38.49 3.19
CA ASN A 64 18.15 -39.24 1.95
C ASN A 64 18.93 -40.54 2.21
N ALA A 65 18.57 -41.61 1.51
CA ALA A 65 19.35 -42.82 1.37
C ALA A 65 19.68 -43.02 -0.11
N ASN A 66 20.93 -43.33 -0.39
CA ASN A 66 21.55 -43.38 -1.70
C ASN A 66 22.14 -44.78 -1.91
N LEU A 67 21.86 -45.40 -3.05
CA LEU A 67 22.46 -46.67 -3.48
C LEU A 67 22.70 -46.59 -4.99
N GLY A 68 23.90 -46.95 -5.44
CA GLY A 68 24.23 -46.81 -6.85
C GLY A 68 25.22 -47.82 -7.38
N TYR A 69 25.60 -47.55 -8.62
CA TYR A 69 26.65 -48.25 -9.35
C TYR A 69 27.51 -47.20 -10.06
N HIS A 70 28.82 -47.29 -9.89
CA HIS A 70 29.80 -46.42 -10.53
C HIS A 70 30.72 -47.25 -11.42
N HIS A 71 30.83 -46.82 -12.68
CA HIS A 71 31.80 -47.34 -13.63
C HIS A 71 32.92 -46.30 -13.81
N SER A 72 34.14 -46.65 -13.42
CA SER A 72 35.31 -45.76 -13.46
C SER A 72 36.14 -45.90 -14.73
N GLY A 73 35.63 -46.59 -15.76
CA GLY A 73 36.35 -46.89 -17.00
C GLY A 73 37.32 -48.08 -16.92
N ARG A 74 37.59 -48.63 -15.73
CA ARG A 74 38.27 -49.91 -15.51
C ARG A 74 37.36 -50.85 -14.72
N LYS A 75 37.14 -52.07 -15.22
CA LYS A 75 36.22 -53.03 -14.59
C LYS A 75 36.57 -53.34 -13.12
N GLU A 76 37.87 -53.40 -12.81
CA GLU A 76 38.41 -53.66 -11.47
C GLU A 76 38.22 -52.49 -10.48
N SER A 77 37.83 -51.32 -10.99
CA SER A 77 37.62 -50.10 -10.20
C SER A 77 36.16 -49.68 -10.19
N ASN A 78 35.24 -50.53 -10.67
CA ASN A 78 33.81 -50.29 -10.54
C ASN A 78 33.40 -50.44 -9.07
N ALA A 79 32.44 -49.62 -8.63
CA ALA A 79 32.05 -49.58 -7.23
C ALA A 79 30.53 -49.51 -7.04
N VAL A 80 30.09 -49.93 -5.86
CA VAL A 80 28.72 -49.76 -5.35
C VAL A 80 28.76 -48.67 -4.27
N PRO A 81 28.45 -47.41 -4.62
CA PRO A 81 28.28 -46.36 -3.62
C PRO A 81 26.98 -46.56 -2.83
N VAL A 82 27.10 -46.40 -1.51
CA VAL A 82 25.97 -46.28 -0.58
C VAL A 82 26.14 -45.04 0.29
N GLY A 83 25.05 -44.41 0.66
CA GLY A 83 25.13 -43.24 1.52
C GLY A 83 23.84 -42.84 2.17
N VAL A 84 23.94 -42.07 3.24
CA VAL A 84 22.81 -41.44 3.92
C VAL A 84 23.15 -39.99 4.15
N SER A 85 22.21 -39.09 3.85
CA SER A 85 22.39 -37.66 4.08
C SER A 85 21.24 -37.03 4.84
N LEU A 86 21.58 -36.03 5.65
CA LEU A 86 20.67 -35.14 6.34
C LEU A 86 20.73 -33.77 5.65
N GLU A 87 19.58 -33.26 5.25
CA GLU A 87 19.44 -31.92 4.69
C GLU A 87 18.53 -31.07 5.58
N LEU A 88 18.89 -29.79 5.75
CA LEU A 88 18.14 -28.80 6.53
C LEU A 88 17.64 -27.67 5.62
N PRO A 89 16.53 -27.82 4.89
CA PRO A 89 16.15 -26.85 3.87
C PRO A 89 15.77 -25.51 4.48
N THR A 90 16.46 -24.43 4.06
CA THR A 90 16.09 -23.06 4.39
C THR A 90 15.52 -22.34 3.16
N ARG A 91 15.18 -21.05 3.30
CA ARG A 91 14.69 -20.22 2.21
C ARG A 91 15.73 -19.99 1.09
N PHE A 92 17.02 -19.93 1.43
CA PHE A 92 18.07 -19.49 0.49
C PHE A 92 19.08 -20.58 0.15
N PHE A 93 19.39 -21.45 1.12
CA PHE A 93 20.33 -22.55 0.96
C PHE A 93 19.91 -23.74 1.82
N THR A 94 20.54 -24.90 1.62
CA THR A 94 20.27 -26.12 2.38
C THR A 94 21.61 -26.67 2.87
N PRO A 95 21.95 -26.54 4.16
CA PRO A 95 23.04 -27.29 4.75
C PRO A 95 22.81 -28.79 4.59
N ILE A 96 23.89 -29.51 4.31
CA ILE A 96 23.91 -30.95 4.11
C ILE A 96 25.05 -31.55 4.91
N VAL A 97 24.73 -32.67 5.54
CA VAL A 97 25.72 -33.61 6.09
C VAL A 97 25.44 -34.97 5.48
N GLU A 98 26.44 -35.61 4.90
CA GLU A 98 26.30 -36.92 4.26
C GLU A 98 27.40 -37.87 4.75
N VAL A 99 27.03 -39.13 4.94
CA VAL A 99 27.94 -40.24 5.19
C VAL A 99 27.84 -41.18 4.02
N THR A 100 28.94 -41.41 3.30
CA THR A 100 28.98 -42.36 2.18
C THR A 100 30.03 -43.44 2.40
N SER A 101 29.89 -44.54 1.67
CA SER A 101 30.84 -45.63 1.59
C SER A 101 30.81 -46.18 0.16
N GLU A 102 31.96 -46.59 -0.34
CA GLU A 102 32.10 -47.13 -1.69
C GLU A 102 32.75 -48.51 -1.63
N GLN A 103 32.02 -49.54 -2.05
CA GLN A 103 32.55 -50.91 -2.13
C GLN A 103 32.99 -51.23 -3.55
N LEU A 104 34.26 -51.59 -3.75
CA LEU A 104 34.74 -52.09 -5.03
C LEU A 104 34.07 -53.43 -5.39
N LEU A 105 33.71 -53.60 -6.65
CA LEU A 105 33.11 -54.81 -7.18
C LEU A 105 34.16 -55.91 -7.38
N GLN A 106 34.27 -56.77 -6.37
CA GLN A 106 35.13 -57.96 -6.34
C GLN A 106 34.26 -59.24 -6.23
N GLU A 107 34.85 -60.44 -6.30
CA GLU A 107 34.11 -61.72 -6.25
C GLU A 107 33.27 -61.90 -4.96
N LYS A 108 33.70 -61.29 -3.85
CA LYS A 108 32.92 -61.16 -2.62
C LYS A 108 32.93 -59.70 -2.16
N LEU A 109 31.77 -59.18 -1.77
CA LEU A 109 31.64 -57.85 -1.15
C LEU A 109 32.07 -57.95 0.33
N ASP A 110 32.95 -57.07 0.78
CA ASP A 110 33.38 -56.98 2.18
C ASP A 110 33.27 -55.54 2.70
N TRP A 111 32.09 -55.23 3.21
CA TRP A 111 31.76 -53.91 3.75
C TRP A 111 32.55 -53.55 5.00
N ASN A 112 33.18 -54.53 5.67
CA ASN A 112 34.03 -54.25 6.82
C ASN A 112 35.35 -53.59 6.42
N GLN A 113 35.73 -53.54 5.15
CA GLN A 113 36.97 -52.89 4.69
C GLN A 113 36.71 -51.61 3.89
N CYS A 114 35.46 -51.13 3.86
CA CYS A 114 35.13 -49.93 3.11
C CYS A 114 35.44 -48.65 3.89
N PRO A 115 36.08 -47.65 3.26
CA PRO A 115 36.25 -46.34 3.87
C PRO A 115 34.89 -45.64 4.05
N LEU A 116 34.67 -45.05 5.22
CA LEU A 116 33.56 -44.12 5.44
C LEU A 116 34.00 -42.72 5.05
N ARG A 117 33.17 -42.01 4.29
CA ARG A 117 33.40 -40.60 3.98
C ARG A 117 32.34 -39.74 4.63
N PHE A 118 32.79 -38.65 5.22
CA PHE A 118 31.93 -37.65 5.81
C PHE A 118 31.99 -36.37 4.98
N THR A 119 30.83 -35.97 4.47
CA THR A 119 30.68 -34.83 3.58
C THR A 119 29.88 -33.75 4.28
N GLN A 120 30.47 -32.57 4.41
CA GLN A 120 29.76 -31.36 4.84
C GLN A 120 29.62 -30.41 3.66
N GLY A 121 28.43 -29.88 3.44
CA GLY A 121 28.18 -29.03 2.29
C GLY A 121 26.98 -28.12 2.40
N VAL A 122 26.87 -27.26 1.40
CA VAL A 122 25.73 -26.36 1.21
C VAL A 122 25.21 -26.50 -0.20
N LYS A 123 23.89 -26.62 -0.30
CA LYS A 123 23.16 -26.69 -1.55
C LYS A 123 22.37 -25.41 -1.79
N VAL A 124 22.53 -24.82 -2.96
CA VAL A 124 21.84 -23.59 -3.37
C VAL A 124 20.98 -23.88 -4.60
N THR A 125 19.71 -23.48 -4.56
CA THR A 125 18.74 -23.76 -5.62
C THR A 125 18.13 -22.44 -6.11
N PRO A 126 18.85 -21.65 -6.92
CA PRO A 126 18.40 -20.31 -7.33
C PRO A 126 17.18 -20.35 -8.24
N THR A 127 16.92 -21.47 -8.93
CA THR A 127 15.69 -21.69 -9.69
C THR A 127 15.17 -23.11 -9.47
N ARG A 128 13.93 -23.40 -9.88
CA ARG A 128 13.39 -24.77 -9.85
C ARG A 128 14.14 -25.78 -10.75
N ARG A 129 15.09 -25.33 -11.57
CA ARG A 129 15.80 -26.16 -12.55
C ARG A 129 17.29 -26.35 -12.25
N PHE A 130 17.90 -25.40 -11.54
CA PHE A 130 19.34 -25.37 -11.28
C PHE A 130 19.63 -25.57 -9.80
N CYS A 131 20.56 -26.48 -9.52
CA CYS A 131 21.04 -26.73 -8.19
C CYS A 131 22.57 -26.79 -8.17
N PHE A 132 23.17 -26.09 -7.22
CA PHE A 132 24.59 -26.09 -6.93
C PHE A 132 24.83 -26.81 -5.62
N HIS A 133 25.81 -27.71 -5.57
CA HIS A 133 26.28 -28.32 -4.34
C HIS A 133 27.79 -28.07 -4.20
N VAL A 134 28.16 -27.43 -3.11
CA VAL A 134 29.56 -27.21 -2.73
C VAL A 134 29.77 -27.89 -1.39
N GLY A 135 30.79 -28.72 -1.28
CA GLY A 135 31.10 -29.42 -0.05
C GLY A 135 32.54 -29.92 -0.01
N TYR A 136 32.88 -30.50 1.13
CA TYR A 136 34.18 -31.06 1.41
C TYR A 136 34.03 -32.45 2.02
N ASP A 137 34.80 -33.40 1.50
CA ASP A 137 34.82 -34.80 1.91
C ASP A 137 36.03 -35.10 2.80
N ILE A 138 35.75 -35.72 3.95
CA ILE A 138 36.74 -36.26 4.87
C ILE A 138 36.67 -37.78 4.79
N ASN A 139 37.76 -38.42 4.34
CA ASN A 139 37.87 -39.87 4.38
C ASN A 139 38.27 -40.33 5.80
N LEU A 140 37.42 -41.15 6.42
CA LEU A 140 37.65 -41.76 7.72
C LEU A 140 38.13 -43.20 7.48
N ALA A 141 39.45 -43.38 7.36
CA ALA A 141 40.04 -44.71 7.28
C ALA A 141 39.82 -45.47 8.60
N GLN A 142 39.60 -46.79 8.49
CA GLN A 142 39.16 -47.62 9.62
C GLN A 142 40.22 -47.73 10.74
N GLU A 143 41.51 -47.61 10.41
CA GLU A 143 42.61 -47.57 11.39
C GLU A 143 42.64 -46.26 12.21
N SER A 144 42.05 -45.18 11.69
CA SER A 144 42.07 -43.83 12.29
C SER A 144 40.99 -43.59 13.35
N LEU A 145 40.06 -44.54 13.56
CA LEU A 145 38.97 -44.40 14.54
C LEU A 145 39.41 -44.59 16.01
N ARG A 146 40.63 -45.08 16.26
CA ARG A 146 41.20 -45.23 17.62
C ARG A 146 42.02 -44.02 18.09
N TYR A 147 42.58 -43.22 17.18
CA TYR A 147 43.37 -42.02 17.51
C TYR A 147 43.23 -40.96 16.40
N LEU A 148 42.66 -39.80 16.73
CA LEU A 148 42.58 -38.65 15.81
C LEU A 148 43.99 -38.03 15.63
N LYS A 149 44.73 -38.42 14.59
CA LYS A 149 45.99 -37.76 14.17
C LYS A 149 45.82 -37.14 12.79
N ALA A 150 46.09 -35.84 12.68
CA ALA A 150 45.82 -35.03 11.48
C ALA A 150 46.54 -35.47 10.20
N GLU A 151 47.59 -36.30 10.30
CA GLU A 151 48.46 -36.70 9.19
C GLU A 151 47.92 -37.86 8.35
N THR A 152 46.83 -38.51 8.75
CA THR A 152 46.28 -39.73 8.09
C THR A 152 45.02 -39.49 7.26
N TYR A 153 44.59 -38.23 7.06
CA TYR A 153 43.34 -37.91 6.37
C TYR A 153 43.59 -37.48 4.93
N ASP A 154 42.95 -38.16 3.97
CA ASP A 154 42.83 -37.68 2.59
C ASP A 154 41.60 -36.77 2.46
N TRP A 155 41.77 -35.65 1.78
CA TRP A 155 40.84 -34.54 1.74
C TRP A 155 40.43 -34.25 0.30
N ARG A 156 39.13 -34.13 0.02
CA ARG A 156 38.66 -33.76 -1.33
C ARG A 156 37.69 -32.59 -1.29
N PHE A 157 37.96 -31.60 -2.13
CA PHE A 157 37.00 -30.56 -2.46
C PHE A 157 36.24 -30.99 -3.72
N PHE A 158 34.92 -30.97 -3.68
CA PHE A 158 34.10 -31.28 -4.85
C PHE A 158 33.14 -30.13 -5.16
N PHE A 159 32.86 -29.97 -6.45
CA PHE A 159 31.88 -29.03 -6.96
C PHE A 159 30.93 -29.80 -7.87
N ASN A 160 29.66 -29.89 -7.47
CA ASN A 160 28.66 -30.64 -8.22
C ASN A 160 27.61 -29.69 -8.80
N LEU A 161 27.44 -29.76 -10.13
CA LEU A 161 26.41 -29.05 -10.86
C LEU A 161 25.35 -30.05 -11.32
N THR A 162 24.11 -29.88 -10.84
CA THR A 162 23.00 -30.76 -11.23
C THR A 162 21.91 -29.96 -11.93
N LEU A 163 21.57 -30.38 -13.16
CA LEU A 163 20.35 -29.94 -13.81
C LEU A 163 19.20 -30.86 -13.36
N SER A 164 18.28 -30.31 -12.57
CA SER A 164 17.09 -31.03 -12.15
C SER A 164 15.91 -30.64 -13.03
N ARG A 165 15.48 -31.55 -13.91
CA ARG A 165 14.19 -31.41 -14.59
C ARG A 165 13.20 -32.32 -13.86
N SER A 166 12.29 -31.72 -13.09
CA SER A 166 11.04 -32.43 -12.77
C SER A 166 10.40 -32.76 -14.11
N LEU A 167 10.32 -34.04 -14.45
CA LEU A 167 9.32 -34.50 -15.41
C LEU A 167 8.00 -34.12 -14.75
N GLY A 168 7.45 -32.97 -15.15
CA GLY A 168 6.17 -32.52 -14.64
C GLY A 168 5.22 -33.70 -14.76
N GLY A 169 4.45 -33.96 -13.69
CA GLY A 169 3.45 -35.01 -13.73
C GLY A 169 2.72 -34.93 -15.07
N LEU A 170 2.80 -36.02 -15.84
CA LEU A 170 2.00 -36.23 -17.05
C LEU A 170 0.62 -35.65 -16.77
N GLY A 171 0.19 -34.68 -17.59
CA GLY A 171 -0.94 -33.78 -17.36
C GLY A 171 -2.04 -34.43 -16.54
N GLY A 172 -1.98 -34.22 -15.23
CA GLY A 172 -3.01 -34.71 -14.33
C GLY A 172 -4.26 -33.86 -14.51
N GLU A 173 -5.43 -34.48 -14.47
CA GLU A 173 -6.72 -33.77 -14.48
C GLU A 173 -6.67 -32.51 -13.60
N PRO A 174 -7.02 -31.33 -14.14
CA PRO A 174 -6.98 -30.08 -13.39
C PRO A 174 -7.78 -30.19 -12.09
N GLY A 175 -7.22 -29.64 -11.01
CA GLY A 175 -7.92 -29.49 -9.75
C GLY A 175 -8.69 -28.18 -9.67
N ALA A 176 -9.39 -28.00 -8.55
CA ALA A 176 -10.06 -26.74 -8.22
C ALA A 176 -9.83 -26.35 -6.76
N ILE A 177 -9.98 -25.08 -6.45
CA ILE A 177 -10.04 -24.56 -5.09
C ILE A 177 -11.38 -23.83 -4.93
N SER A 178 -12.11 -24.12 -3.86
CA SER A 178 -13.32 -23.38 -3.49
C SER A 178 -13.24 -22.88 -2.06
N GLY A 179 -14.09 -21.93 -1.68
CA GLY A 179 -14.17 -21.46 -0.30
C GLY A 179 -15.07 -20.24 -0.17
N ALA A 180 -15.10 -19.67 1.03
CA ALA A 180 -15.74 -18.38 1.28
C ALA A 180 -14.73 -17.34 1.77
N VAL A 181 -14.88 -16.09 1.32
CA VAL A 181 -14.17 -14.91 1.85
C VAL A 181 -15.09 -14.17 2.81
N LYS A 182 -14.63 -13.98 4.05
CA LYS A 182 -15.41 -13.34 5.12
C LYS A 182 -14.60 -12.28 5.86
N ASP A 183 -15.30 -11.30 6.44
CA ASP A 183 -14.71 -10.35 7.38
C ASP A 183 -14.23 -11.09 8.63
N ARG A 184 -13.01 -10.78 9.08
CA ARG A 184 -12.40 -11.42 10.25
C ARG A 184 -13.11 -11.06 11.55
N THR A 185 -13.62 -9.85 11.64
CA THR A 185 -14.27 -9.20 12.78
C THR A 185 -15.76 -9.53 12.83
N THR A 186 -16.52 -9.25 11.77
CA THR A 186 -17.98 -9.43 11.77
C THR A 186 -18.39 -10.84 11.37
N GLY A 187 -17.55 -11.55 10.61
CA GLY A 187 -17.88 -12.86 10.05
C GLY A 187 -18.78 -12.80 8.82
N GLU A 188 -19.14 -11.60 8.37
CA GLU A 188 -19.97 -11.37 7.18
C GLU A 188 -19.23 -11.73 5.89
N PRO A 189 -19.95 -12.15 4.84
CA PRO A 189 -19.38 -12.43 3.53
C PRO A 189 -18.83 -11.17 2.86
N ILE A 190 -17.75 -11.31 2.09
CA ILE A 190 -17.11 -10.20 1.35
C ILE A 190 -17.08 -10.52 -0.13
N ALA A 191 -17.54 -9.57 -0.95
CA ALA A 191 -17.26 -9.51 -2.38
C ALA A 191 -15.77 -9.20 -2.61
N ALA A 192 -14.97 -10.23 -2.84
CA ALA A 192 -13.51 -10.14 -2.93
C ALA A 192 -13.00 -10.73 -4.23
N ARG A 193 -12.01 -10.08 -4.84
CA ARG A 193 -11.24 -10.61 -5.95
C ARG A 193 -10.25 -11.65 -5.46
N VAL A 194 -10.30 -12.85 -6.01
CA VAL A 194 -9.41 -13.98 -5.72
C VAL A 194 -8.65 -14.34 -6.99
N SER A 195 -7.32 -14.24 -6.97
CA SER A 195 -6.46 -14.59 -8.11
C SER A 195 -5.33 -15.53 -7.71
N ILE A 196 -4.72 -16.20 -8.67
CA ILE A 196 -3.55 -17.06 -8.43
C ILE A 196 -2.28 -16.34 -8.92
N LYS A 197 -1.27 -16.21 -8.04
CA LYS A 197 0.00 -15.55 -8.37
C LYS A 197 0.67 -16.25 -9.57
N GLY A 198 0.89 -15.51 -10.65
CA GLY A 198 1.48 -16.02 -11.89
C GLY A 198 0.49 -16.74 -12.81
N SER A 199 -0.80 -16.53 -12.62
CA SER A 199 -1.88 -16.99 -13.49
C SER A 199 -2.81 -15.82 -13.81
N GLU A 200 -3.45 -15.87 -14.97
CA GLU A 200 -4.50 -14.91 -15.35
C GLU A 200 -5.86 -15.25 -14.70
N ALA A 201 -5.99 -16.42 -14.08
CA ALA A 201 -7.22 -16.84 -13.42
C ALA A 201 -7.56 -15.90 -12.25
N THR A 202 -8.63 -15.13 -12.43
CA THR A 202 -9.21 -14.19 -11.46
C THR A 202 -10.70 -14.46 -11.35
N ILE A 203 -11.19 -14.60 -10.12
CA ILE A 203 -12.61 -14.82 -9.81
C ILE A 203 -13.03 -13.80 -8.76
N GLU A 204 -14.26 -13.27 -8.88
CA GLU A 204 -14.87 -12.49 -7.81
C GLU A 204 -15.74 -13.40 -6.95
N ALA A 205 -15.58 -13.29 -5.64
CA ALA A 205 -16.40 -13.99 -4.68
C ALA A 205 -17.81 -13.40 -4.67
N ASP A 206 -18.80 -14.27 -4.53
CA ASP A 206 -20.21 -13.90 -4.50
C ASP A 206 -20.49 -12.89 -3.37
N PRO A 207 -21.17 -11.76 -3.65
CA PRO A 207 -21.35 -10.69 -2.68
C PRO A 207 -22.26 -11.06 -1.51
N VAL A 208 -23.14 -12.05 -1.67
CA VAL A 208 -24.14 -12.45 -0.66
C VAL A 208 -23.60 -13.56 0.24
N THR A 209 -22.79 -14.46 -0.30
CA THR A 209 -22.32 -15.67 0.38
C THR A 209 -20.81 -15.67 0.64
N GLY A 210 -20.07 -14.79 -0.05
CA GLY A 210 -18.61 -14.74 -0.06
C GLY A 210 -17.98 -15.92 -0.81
N TYR A 211 -18.78 -16.75 -1.47
CA TYR A 211 -18.32 -18.01 -2.06
C TYR A 211 -17.54 -17.78 -3.35
N TYR A 212 -16.47 -18.55 -3.56
CA TYR A 212 -15.68 -18.53 -4.77
C TYR A 212 -15.26 -19.95 -5.17
N VAL A 213 -15.01 -20.15 -6.48
CA VAL A 213 -14.42 -21.38 -7.03
C VAL A 213 -13.47 -21.03 -8.17
N ILE A 214 -12.23 -21.49 -8.08
CA ILE A 214 -11.24 -21.42 -9.16
C ILE A 214 -11.01 -22.85 -9.67
N LYS A 215 -11.44 -23.13 -10.90
CA LYS A 215 -11.27 -24.43 -11.58
C LYS A 215 -10.07 -24.40 -12.53
N GLY A 216 -9.70 -25.56 -13.08
CA GLY A 216 -8.66 -25.63 -14.12
C GLY A 216 -7.23 -25.45 -13.60
N LEU A 217 -7.01 -25.60 -12.30
CA LEU A 217 -5.70 -25.37 -11.70
C LEU A 217 -4.80 -26.59 -11.85
N LYS A 218 -3.54 -26.36 -12.24
CA LYS A 218 -2.53 -27.41 -12.27
C LYS A 218 -2.29 -27.94 -10.85
N PRO A 219 -2.25 -29.28 -10.64
CA PRO A 219 -1.95 -29.85 -9.33
C PRO A 219 -0.63 -29.33 -8.75
N GLY A 220 -0.61 -29.06 -7.44
CA GLY A 220 0.56 -28.53 -6.73
C GLY A 220 0.27 -27.31 -5.85
N LEU A 221 1.34 -26.75 -5.27
CA LEU A 221 1.23 -25.60 -4.38
C LEU A 221 1.09 -24.29 -5.19
N VAL A 222 0.06 -23.51 -4.86
CA VAL A 222 -0.21 -22.20 -5.44
C VAL A 222 -0.31 -21.13 -4.35
N SER A 223 -0.09 -19.87 -4.72
CA SER A 223 -0.32 -18.71 -3.85
C SER A 223 -1.54 -17.95 -4.36
N MET A 224 -2.59 -17.90 -3.55
CA MET A 224 -3.80 -17.14 -3.83
C MET A 224 -3.61 -15.70 -3.34
N ILE A 225 -3.98 -14.71 -4.14
CA ILE A 225 -4.02 -13.30 -3.79
C ILE A 225 -5.48 -12.91 -3.64
N VAL A 226 -5.83 -12.33 -2.50
CA VAL A 226 -7.21 -11.99 -2.14
C VAL A 226 -7.27 -10.51 -1.80
N GLU A 227 -8.09 -9.78 -2.55
CA GLU A 227 -8.22 -8.32 -2.48
C GLU A 227 -9.68 -7.93 -2.42
N ALA A 228 -10.02 -6.99 -1.54
CA ALA A 228 -11.33 -6.37 -1.46
C ALA A 228 -11.16 -4.92 -1.02
N GLU A 229 -12.03 -4.02 -1.50
CA GLU A 229 -12.02 -2.62 -1.11
C GLU A 229 -12.21 -2.47 0.41
N GLY A 230 -11.38 -1.65 1.06
CA GLY A 230 -11.43 -1.49 2.51
C GLY A 230 -10.80 -2.62 3.32
N TYR A 231 -10.18 -3.63 2.70
CA TYR A 231 -9.53 -4.77 3.39
C TYR A 231 -8.04 -4.93 3.08
N ASN A 232 -7.26 -5.39 4.05
CA ASN A 232 -5.84 -5.69 3.86
C ASN A 232 -5.69 -6.84 2.84
N LYS A 233 -4.92 -6.60 1.77
CA LYS A 233 -4.54 -7.62 0.79
C LYS A 233 -3.92 -8.81 1.49
N ARG A 234 -4.38 -10.02 1.15
CA ARG A 234 -3.89 -11.26 1.77
C ARG A 234 -3.36 -12.22 0.72
N VAL A 235 -2.18 -12.78 0.98
CA VAL A 235 -1.61 -13.89 0.20
C VAL A 235 -1.78 -15.18 0.98
N VAL A 236 -2.47 -16.16 0.40
CA VAL A 236 -2.85 -17.42 1.06
C VAL A 236 -2.29 -18.60 0.27
N PRO A 237 -1.44 -19.46 0.85
CA PRO A 237 -1.03 -20.68 0.18
C PRO A 237 -2.18 -21.69 0.14
N ALA A 238 -2.28 -22.42 -0.97
CA ALA A 238 -3.23 -23.52 -1.14
C ALA A 238 -2.60 -24.65 -1.98
N PHE A 239 -2.98 -25.89 -1.68
CA PHE A 239 -2.48 -27.07 -2.38
C PHE A 239 -3.59 -27.66 -3.27
N VAL A 240 -3.39 -27.61 -4.57
CA VAL A 240 -4.31 -28.15 -5.58
C VAL A 240 -4.10 -29.65 -5.70
N LYS A 241 -5.17 -30.42 -5.48
CA LYS A 241 -5.17 -31.88 -5.67
C LYS A 241 -5.71 -32.21 -7.07
N GLN A 242 -5.08 -33.16 -7.75
CA GLN A 242 -5.50 -33.64 -9.07
C GLN A 242 -6.95 -34.13 -9.05
N GLY A 243 -7.75 -33.69 -10.04
CA GLY A 243 -9.16 -34.06 -10.22
C GLY A 243 -10.10 -33.70 -9.05
N LYS A 244 -9.63 -32.98 -8.04
CA LYS A 244 -10.39 -32.69 -6.81
C LYS A 244 -10.55 -31.20 -6.58
N THR A 245 -11.69 -30.85 -5.98
CA THR A 245 -11.92 -29.51 -5.41
C THR A 245 -11.47 -29.49 -3.96
N VAL A 246 -10.56 -28.57 -3.62
CA VAL A 246 -10.05 -28.39 -2.25
C VAL A 246 -10.66 -27.15 -1.64
N ALA A 247 -11.25 -27.29 -0.45
CA ALA A 247 -11.82 -26.16 0.28
C ALA A 247 -10.74 -25.30 0.96
N ARG A 248 -10.86 -23.97 0.85
CA ARG A 248 -9.96 -22.99 1.47
C ARG A 248 -10.73 -21.73 1.86
N ASN A 249 -11.20 -21.64 3.09
CA ASN A 249 -11.87 -20.43 3.57
C ASN A 249 -10.85 -19.33 3.92
N ILE A 250 -11.18 -18.07 3.62
CA ILE A 250 -10.31 -16.92 3.80
C ILE A 250 -11.01 -15.89 4.67
N ARG A 251 -10.28 -15.31 5.64
CA ARG A 251 -10.74 -14.16 6.43
C ARG A 251 -9.92 -12.92 6.11
N LEU A 252 -10.55 -11.83 5.68
CA LEU A 252 -9.87 -10.56 5.45
C LEU A 252 -10.00 -9.66 6.69
N THR A 253 -8.96 -8.88 6.96
CA THR A 253 -8.98 -7.90 8.07
C THR A 253 -9.22 -6.51 7.47
N PRO A 254 -10.24 -5.77 7.92
CA PRO A 254 -10.47 -4.40 7.46
C PRO A 254 -9.21 -3.54 7.58
N GLN A 255 -8.97 -2.68 6.59
CA GLN A 255 -7.90 -1.70 6.66
C GLN A 255 -8.31 -0.62 7.67
N LYS A 256 -7.60 -0.53 8.78
CA LYS A 256 -7.65 0.64 9.67
C LYS A 256 -6.83 1.77 9.05
N ARG A 257 -7.29 2.31 7.91
CA ARG A 257 -6.68 3.50 7.32
C ARG A 257 -7.48 4.71 7.77
N LYS A 258 -6.77 5.62 8.42
CA LYS A 258 -7.30 6.87 8.95
C LYS A 258 -7.70 7.80 7.80
N SER A 259 -8.66 8.68 8.03
CA SER A 259 -8.92 9.83 7.16
C SER A 259 -8.51 11.09 7.90
N TRP A 260 -8.15 12.12 7.15
CA TRP A 260 -7.65 13.36 7.70
C TRP A 260 -8.42 14.56 7.16
N VAL A 261 -8.46 15.63 7.94
CA VAL A 261 -8.92 16.95 7.51
C VAL A 261 -7.82 17.94 7.82
N SER A 262 -7.43 18.74 6.84
CA SER A 262 -6.56 19.90 7.05
C SER A 262 -7.36 21.16 6.74
N VAL A 263 -7.24 22.15 7.61
CA VAL A 263 -7.99 23.41 7.54
C VAL A 263 -7.02 24.57 7.42
N VAL A 264 -7.31 25.51 6.53
CA VAL A 264 -6.60 26.78 6.39
C VAL A 264 -7.60 27.90 6.64
N VAL A 265 -7.27 28.83 7.54
CA VAL A 265 -8.12 29.95 7.91
C VAL A 265 -7.41 31.28 7.62
N THR A 266 -8.06 32.12 6.82
CA THR A 266 -7.54 33.43 6.44
C THR A 266 -8.55 34.55 6.69
N ASP A 267 -8.06 35.78 6.77
CA ASP A 267 -8.86 36.98 6.75
C ASP A 267 -9.41 37.21 5.33
N MET A 268 -10.71 37.47 5.21
CA MET A 268 -11.38 37.61 3.90
C MET A 268 -10.87 38.82 3.10
N LYS A 269 -10.40 39.88 3.76
CA LYS A 269 -9.98 41.13 3.13
C LYS A 269 -8.49 41.14 2.83
N THR A 270 -7.65 40.77 3.81
CA THR A 270 -6.19 40.84 3.66
C THR A 270 -5.59 39.55 3.11
N GLY A 271 -6.28 38.42 3.27
CA GLY A 271 -5.76 37.08 2.96
C GLY A 271 -4.74 36.58 3.99
N GLU A 272 -4.46 37.34 5.05
CA GLU A 272 -3.52 36.97 6.09
C GLU A 272 -4.05 35.80 6.94
N PRO A 273 -3.17 34.96 7.51
CA PRO A 273 -3.57 33.84 8.35
C PRO A 273 -4.26 34.30 9.63
N VAL A 274 -5.31 33.58 10.05
CA VAL A 274 -6.08 33.91 11.26
C VAL A 274 -5.94 32.80 12.31
N GLY A 275 -5.65 33.22 13.54
CA GLY A 275 -5.73 32.38 14.74
C GLY A 275 -7.18 32.08 15.10
N ALA A 276 -7.63 30.84 14.89
CA ALA A 276 -9.02 30.42 15.00
C ALA A 276 -9.14 29.07 15.70
N ASP A 277 -10.21 28.90 16.47
CA ASP A 277 -10.59 27.64 17.08
C ASP A 277 -11.53 26.89 16.11
N ILE A 278 -11.19 25.64 15.81
CA ILE A 278 -11.89 24.74 14.89
C ILE A 278 -12.58 23.64 15.67
N LEU A 279 -13.88 23.46 15.44
CA LEU A 279 -14.68 22.37 15.97
C LEU A 279 -15.31 21.57 14.83
N LEU A 280 -14.97 20.28 14.74
CA LEU A 280 -15.59 19.32 13.85
C LEU A 280 -16.55 18.44 14.64
N GLN A 281 -17.84 18.52 14.32
CA GLN A 281 -18.90 17.78 15.00
C GLN A 281 -19.65 16.86 14.02
N GLY A 282 -19.69 15.57 14.33
CA GLY A 282 -20.36 14.56 13.50
C GLY A 282 -20.35 13.22 14.20
N LYS A 283 -19.89 12.16 13.50
CA LYS A 283 -19.67 10.83 14.11
C LYS A 283 -18.70 10.84 15.29
N SER A 284 -17.77 11.79 15.28
CA SER A 284 -16.87 12.07 16.39
C SER A 284 -16.72 13.59 16.54
N ARG A 285 -16.31 14.02 17.74
CA ARG A 285 -16.03 15.42 18.04
C ARG A 285 -14.53 15.63 18.06
N LYS A 286 -14.04 16.62 17.30
CA LYS A 286 -12.62 17.02 17.28
C LYS A 286 -12.52 18.53 17.40
N GLU A 287 -11.58 18.97 18.21
CA GLU A 287 -11.24 20.37 18.40
C GLU A 287 -9.77 20.58 18.05
N ALA A 288 -9.47 21.75 17.49
CA ALA A 288 -8.12 22.18 17.19
C ALA A 288 -8.07 23.71 17.16
N ARG A 289 -6.86 24.26 17.17
CA ARG A 289 -6.63 25.69 16.97
C ARG A 289 -5.61 25.86 15.87
N THR A 290 -5.79 26.85 15.01
CA THR A 290 -4.83 27.13 13.94
C THR A 290 -3.48 27.57 14.51
N ASP A 291 -2.41 27.25 13.77
CA ASP A 291 -1.05 27.71 14.05
C ASP A 291 -0.83 29.17 13.60
N SER A 292 0.42 29.65 13.71
CA SER A 292 0.81 30.99 13.27
C SER A 292 0.67 31.24 11.76
N SER A 293 0.53 30.17 10.97
CA SER A 293 0.29 30.22 9.53
C SER A 293 -1.19 30.03 9.19
N GLY A 294 -2.09 30.00 10.19
CA GLY A 294 -3.53 29.87 9.99
C GLY A 294 -3.97 28.44 9.69
N ASN A 295 -3.11 27.44 9.94
CA ASN A 295 -3.33 26.06 9.53
C ASN A 295 -3.66 25.15 10.71
N VAL A 296 -4.51 24.16 10.47
CA VAL A 296 -4.60 22.94 11.25
C VAL A 296 -4.32 21.78 10.32
N GLU A 297 -3.25 21.04 10.56
CA GLU A 297 -2.87 19.91 9.71
C GLU A 297 -3.40 18.58 10.27
N ALA A 298 -3.93 17.76 9.36
CA ALA A 298 -4.12 16.33 9.54
C ALA A 298 -4.91 15.91 10.80
N LEU A 299 -6.10 16.50 11.00
CA LEU A 299 -7.05 16.02 12.01
C LEU A 299 -7.62 14.66 11.61
N GLU A 300 -7.27 13.63 12.38
CA GLU A 300 -7.79 12.28 12.18
C GLU A 300 -9.29 12.20 12.48
N LEU A 301 -10.07 11.78 11.48
CA LEU A 301 -11.50 11.58 11.57
C LEU A 301 -11.93 10.27 10.90
N ALA A 302 -13.03 9.70 11.40
CA ALA A 302 -13.68 8.58 10.72
C ALA A 302 -14.46 9.10 9.48
N PRO A 303 -14.59 8.32 8.40
CA PRO A 303 -15.34 8.73 7.22
C PRO A 303 -16.83 9.01 7.54
N GLY A 304 -17.34 10.12 7.00
CA GLY A 304 -18.72 10.55 7.25
C GLY A 304 -18.93 12.05 7.07
N ARG A 305 -20.15 12.50 7.38
CA ARG A 305 -20.52 13.92 7.36
C ARG A 305 -20.20 14.58 8.71
N TYR A 306 -19.67 15.79 8.65
CA TYR A 306 -19.32 16.63 9.78
C TYR A 306 -19.79 18.06 9.52
N LYS A 307 -20.12 18.77 10.60
CA LYS A 307 -20.25 20.22 10.63
C LYS A 307 -18.93 20.78 11.15
N LEU A 308 -18.25 21.59 10.34
CA LEU A 308 -17.07 22.35 10.72
C LEU A 308 -17.53 23.72 11.19
N ILE A 309 -17.21 24.05 12.44
CA ILE A 309 -17.42 25.37 13.04
C ILE A 309 -16.03 26.00 13.22
N CYS A 310 -15.88 27.24 12.76
CA CYS A 310 -14.64 28.00 12.87
C CYS A 310 -14.96 29.32 13.56
N ASP A 311 -14.33 29.55 14.71
CA ASP A 311 -14.52 30.73 15.53
C ASP A 311 -13.18 31.45 15.75
N ALA A 312 -13.19 32.78 15.68
CA ALA A 312 -12.01 33.58 15.94
C ALA A 312 -12.41 34.93 16.54
N ARG A 313 -11.62 35.39 17.52
CA ARG A 313 -11.90 36.64 18.22
C ARG A 313 -11.93 37.83 17.25
N GLY A 314 -13.05 38.55 17.23
CA GLY A 314 -13.25 39.73 16.36
C GLY A 314 -13.70 39.38 14.94
N TYR A 315 -13.98 38.11 14.67
CA TYR A 315 -14.52 37.63 13.40
C TYR A 315 -15.90 37.02 13.60
N LEU A 316 -16.67 36.95 12.50
CA LEU A 316 -17.91 36.20 12.47
C LEU A 316 -17.61 34.70 12.48
N SER A 317 -18.26 33.99 13.39
CA SER A 317 -18.25 32.53 13.44
C SER A 317 -18.87 31.95 12.18
N ILE A 318 -18.21 30.96 11.57
CA ILE A 318 -18.75 30.28 10.39
C ILE A 318 -19.04 28.81 10.67
N SER A 319 -20.03 28.27 9.96
CA SER A 319 -20.36 26.85 9.98
C SER A 319 -20.49 26.31 8.55
N LYS A 320 -19.76 25.23 8.26
CA LYS A 320 -19.76 24.57 6.94
C LYS A 320 -19.96 23.07 7.07
N GLU A 321 -20.79 22.49 6.20
CA GLU A 321 -20.89 21.03 6.09
C GLU A 321 -19.69 20.46 5.31
N LEU A 322 -19.13 19.36 5.82
CA LEU A 322 -17.97 18.66 5.28
C LEU A 322 -18.25 17.16 5.20
N THR A 323 -17.95 16.54 4.06
CA THR A 323 -17.96 15.08 3.92
C THR A 323 -16.52 14.57 3.86
N VAL A 324 -16.13 13.75 4.83
CA VAL A 324 -14.80 13.14 4.92
C VAL A 324 -14.83 11.78 4.23
N GLY A 325 -14.08 11.65 3.13
CA GLY A 325 -13.93 10.39 2.39
C GLY A 325 -13.08 9.35 3.13
N ALA A 326 -13.26 8.07 2.81
CA ALA A 326 -12.42 7.01 3.36
C ALA A 326 -10.99 7.08 2.83
N HIS A 327 -10.02 7.10 3.74
CA HIS A 327 -8.58 7.06 3.45
C HIS A 327 -8.09 8.26 2.62
N LYS A 328 -8.76 9.41 2.77
CA LYS A 328 -8.43 10.67 2.11
C LYS A 328 -8.04 11.73 3.12
N THR A 329 -7.32 12.73 2.64
CA THR A 329 -7.14 14.01 3.33
C THR A 329 -8.03 15.04 2.66
N GLU A 330 -9.04 15.53 3.37
CA GLU A 330 -9.86 16.64 2.89
C GLU A 330 -9.17 17.96 3.24
N MET A 331 -8.99 18.82 2.23
CA MET A 331 -8.44 20.16 2.42
C MET A 331 -9.60 21.16 2.46
N VAL A 332 -9.70 21.95 3.53
CA VAL A 332 -10.76 22.94 3.71
C VAL A 332 -10.17 24.32 3.89
N SER A 333 -10.49 25.23 2.97
CA SER A 333 -10.14 26.65 3.11
C SER A 333 -11.35 27.43 3.64
N ILE A 334 -11.09 28.28 4.63
CA ILE A 334 -12.06 29.14 5.30
C ILE A 334 -11.52 30.57 5.26
N SER A 335 -12.36 31.51 4.83
CA SER A 335 -12.06 32.93 4.90
C SER A 335 -13.06 33.61 5.82
N LEU A 336 -12.57 34.14 6.95
CA LEU A 336 -13.39 34.76 7.97
C LEU A 336 -13.58 36.25 7.70
N LEU A 337 -14.79 36.74 7.98
CA LEU A 337 -15.13 38.14 7.89
C LEU A 337 -15.01 38.81 9.26
N LYS A 338 -14.24 39.89 9.35
CA LYS A 338 -14.06 40.65 10.59
C LYS A 338 -15.31 41.44 10.95
N MET A 339 -15.67 41.44 12.23
CA MET A 339 -16.80 42.22 12.75
C MET A 339 -16.50 43.72 12.71
N ASP A 340 -17.53 44.53 12.46
CA ASP A 340 -17.48 45.99 12.39
C ASP A 340 -16.52 46.59 11.35
N GLU A 341 -15.95 45.76 10.47
CA GLU A 341 -15.06 46.23 9.44
C GLU A 341 -15.82 46.70 8.20
N HIS A 342 -15.48 47.92 7.75
CA HIS A 342 -16.00 48.50 6.53
C HIS A 342 -15.33 47.87 5.30
N MET A 343 -16.10 47.15 4.50
CA MET A 343 -15.69 46.63 3.21
C MET A 343 -16.19 47.54 2.09
N VAL A 344 -15.26 48.20 1.39
CA VAL A 344 -15.59 48.99 0.21
C VAL A 344 -15.95 48.06 -0.95
N VAL A 345 -17.18 48.20 -1.46
CA VAL A 345 -17.63 47.42 -2.61
C VAL A 345 -17.26 48.14 -3.89
N SER A 346 -16.20 47.66 -4.54
CA SER A 346 -15.81 48.14 -5.86
C SER A 346 -16.86 47.80 -6.91
N GLY A 347 -17.16 48.76 -7.79
CA GLY A 347 -18.04 48.54 -8.94
C GLY A 347 -19.53 48.61 -8.62
N VAL A 348 -19.94 49.38 -7.60
CA VAL A 348 -21.33 49.84 -7.45
C VAL A 348 -21.36 51.33 -7.75
N SER A 349 -22.17 51.76 -8.71
CA SER A 349 -22.20 53.13 -9.20
C SER A 349 -23.62 53.63 -9.42
N PHE A 350 -23.83 54.91 -9.17
CA PHE A 350 -25.13 55.57 -9.37
C PHE A 350 -25.05 56.59 -10.51
N LEU A 351 -26.18 56.85 -11.18
CA LEU A 351 -26.28 57.98 -12.09
C LEU A 351 -26.06 59.30 -11.31
N PRO A 352 -25.42 60.33 -11.90
CA PRO A 352 -25.11 61.59 -11.22
C PRO A 352 -26.32 62.18 -10.50
N ALA A 353 -26.12 62.67 -9.26
CA ALA A 353 -27.15 63.26 -8.40
C ALA A 353 -28.39 62.37 -8.11
N THR A 354 -28.37 61.08 -8.46
CA THR A 354 -29.51 60.18 -8.25
C THR A 354 -29.13 59.01 -7.34
N ALA A 355 -30.15 58.22 -6.99
CA ALA A 355 -30.02 56.90 -6.38
C ALA A 355 -30.24 55.76 -7.40
N ASN A 356 -30.22 56.04 -8.70
CA ASN A 356 -30.43 55.04 -9.74
C ASN A 356 -29.11 54.29 -10.00
N LEU A 357 -29.11 52.98 -9.79
CA LEU A 357 -27.95 52.12 -10.07
C LEU A 357 -27.67 52.08 -11.58
N LYS A 358 -26.40 52.22 -11.95
CA LYS A 358 -25.98 52.01 -13.35
C LYS A 358 -25.86 50.52 -13.66
N ILE A 359 -25.97 50.15 -14.93
CA ILE A 359 -25.89 48.74 -15.36
C ILE A 359 -24.52 48.12 -15.06
N GLU A 360 -23.45 48.91 -15.09
CA GLU A 360 -22.09 48.47 -14.76
C GLU A 360 -21.94 48.10 -13.27
N SER A 361 -22.93 48.45 -12.43
CA SER A 361 -22.94 48.11 -11.01
C SER A 361 -23.12 46.61 -10.74
N TYR A 362 -23.51 45.84 -11.76
CA TYR A 362 -23.90 44.45 -11.63
C TYR A 362 -22.79 43.56 -11.05
N GLU A 363 -21.53 43.80 -11.40
CA GLU A 363 -20.41 43.04 -10.84
C GLU A 363 -20.15 43.36 -9.36
N GLY A 364 -20.30 44.63 -8.95
CA GLY A 364 -20.21 45.01 -7.54
C GLY A 364 -21.36 44.41 -6.72
N ILE A 365 -22.57 44.43 -7.27
CA ILE A 365 -23.76 43.80 -6.69
C ILE A 365 -23.52 42.31 -6.46
N LYS A 366 -23.02 41.57 -7.46
CA LYS A 366 -22.72 40.13 -7.33
C LYS A 366 -21.78 39.83 -6.18
N LYS A 367 -20.76 40.66 -5.97
CA LYS A 367 -19.82 40.50 -4.85
C LYS A 367 -20.53 40.61 -3.50
N VAL A 368 -21.41 41.60 -3.34
CA VAL A 368 -22.19 41.78 -2.11
C VAL A 368 -23.18 40.64 -1.91
N VAL A 369 -23.87 40.21 -2.97
CA VAL A 369 -24.79 39.08 -2.92
C VAL A 369 -24.06 37.81 -2.48
N SER A 370 -22.88 37.55 -3.04
CA SER A 370 -22.05 36.40 -2.67
C SER A 370 -21.60 36.46 -1.21
N LEU A 371 -21.19 37.64 -0.74
CA LEU A 371 -20.79 37.89 0.64
C LEU A 371 -21.93 37.57 1.62
N ILE A 372 -23.13 38.11 1.38
CA ILE A 372 -24.29 37.90 2.26
C ILE A 372 -24.73 36.43 2.22
N LYS A 373 -24.80 35.81 1.03
CA LYS A 373 -25.17 34.39 0.90
C LYS A 373 -24.20 33.44 1.59
N SER A 374 -22.92 33.78 1.64
CA SER A 374 -21.89 32.96 2.28
C SER A 374 -21.91 33.08 3.81
N ASN A 375 -22.62 34.06 4.36
CA ASN A 375 -22.72 34.33 5.79
C ASN A 375 -24.20 34.44 6.22
N PRO A 376 -24.98 33.34 6.11
CA PRO A 376 -26.37 33.36 6.51
C PRO A 376 -26.50 33.64 8.02
N GLY A 377 -27.51 34.42 8.40
CA GLY A 377 -27.75 34.80 9.79
C GLY A 377 -26.88 35.95 10.30
N VAL A 378 -26.07 36.58 9.45
CA VAL A 378 -25.32 37.79 9.80
C VAL A 378 -26.12 39.04 9.42
N LYS A 379 -26.13 40.03 10.32
CA LYS A 379 -26.68 41.36 10.07
C LYS A 379 -25.63 42.25 9.40
N PHE A 380 -25.98 42.88 8.29
CA PHE A 380 -25.10 43.77 7.54
C PHE A 380 -25.64 45.21 7.49
N GLU A 381 -24.75 46.18 7.67
CA GLU A 381 -24.99 47.59 7.36
C GLU A 381 -24.52 47.90 5.94
N ILE A 382 -25.39 48.56 5.17
CA ILE A 382 -25.11 49.13 3.85
C ILE A 382 -24.85 50.63 4.05
N GLY A 383 -23.58 51.02 3.96
CA GLY A 383 -23.11 52.39 4.07
C GLY A 383 -23.11 53.11 2.72
N GLY A 384 -23.84 54.20 2.58
CA GLY A 384 -23.82 55.05 1.40
C GLY A 384 -22.88 56.24 1.57
N HIS A 385 -22.13 56.59 0.52
CA HIS A 385 -21.27 57.77 0.50
C HIS A 385 -21.46 58.62 -0.78
N THR A 386 -21.18 59.91 -0.67
CA THR A 386 -21.10 60.85 -1.79
C THR A 386 -19.67 61.37 -1.96
N ASP A 387 -19.41 62.02 -3.08
CA ASP A 387 -18.39 63.05 -3.17
C ASP A 387 -18.78 64.26 -2.33
N LYS A 388 -17.79 65.09 -1.95
CA LYS A 388 -18.03 66.28 -1.13
C LYS A 388 -18.66 67.38 -1.97
N SER A 389 -19.80 67.92 -1.51
CA SER A 389 -20.43 69.13 -2.06
C SER A 389 -20.50 70.28 -1.04
N ASP A 390 -21.05 71.41 -1.44
CA ASP A 390 -21.28 72.57 -0.57
C ASP A 390 -22.52 72.41 0.35
N SER A 391 -23.25 71.30 0.25
CA SER A 391 -24.42 71.01 1.07
C SER A 391 -24.31 69.64 1.78
N PRO A 392 -23.72 69.60 2.99
CA PRO A 392 -23.58 68.37 3.77
C PRO A 392 -24.91 67.66 4.05
N GLU A 393 -25.98 68.42 4.27
CA GLU A 393 -27.33 67.89 4.51
C GLU A 393 -27.87 67.16 3.28
N ALA A 394 -27.68 67.72 2.08
CA ALA A 394 -28.08 67.09 0.82
C ALA A 394 -27.25 65.83 0.54
N ASP A 395 -25.95 65.86 0.82
CA ASP A 395 -25.05 64.71 0.69
C ASP A 395 -25.48 63.56 1.61
N LEU A 396 -25.85 63.87 2.86
CA LEU A 396 -26.32 62.89 3.83
C LEU A 396 -27.61 62.20 3.35
N LEU A 397 -28.61 62.99 2.96
CA LEU A 397 -29.89 62.48 2.44
C LEU A 397 -29.69 61.63 1.16
N LEU A 398 -28.84 62.08 0.24
CA LEU A 398 -28.55 61.34 -0.99
C LEU A 398 -27.85 60.02 -0.71
N SER A 399 -26.89 60.02 0.22
CA SER A 399 -26.15 58.82 0.62
C SER A 399 -27.06 57.77 1.29
N GLU A 400 -27.97 58.20 2.17
CA GLU A 400 -28.98 57.32 2.79
C GLU A 400 -29.93 56.75 1.73
N LYS A 401 -30.40 57.60 0.80
CA LYS A 401 -31.27 57.16 -0.30
C LYS A 401 -30.59 56.13 -1.19
N ARG A 402 -29.30 56.28 -1.47
CA ARG A 402 -28.51 55.31 -2.24
C ARG A 402 -28.40 53.97 -1.52
N ALA A 403 -28.07 53.98 -0.23
CA ALA A 403 -28.02 52.77 0.59
C ALA A 403 -29.40 52.08 0.64
N SER A 404 -30.48 52.84 0.81
CA SER A 404 -31.86 52.34 0.79
C SER A 404 -32.27 51.71 -0.53
N VAL A 405 -31.94 52.33 -1.67
CA VAL A 405 -32.20 51.74 -3.00
C VAL A 405 -31.40 50.47 -3.19
N PHE A 406 -30.13 50.45 -2.79
CA PHE A 406 -29.30 49.27 -2.86
C PHE A 406 -29.83 48.12 -2.01
N ARG A 407 -30.23 48.40 -0.76
CA ARG A 407 -30.92 47.43 0.12
C ARG A 407 -32.17 46.87 -0.51
N ARG A 408 -33.05 47.73 -1.03
CA ARG A 408 -34.30 47.31 -1.68
C ARG A 408 -34.02 46.43 -2.90
N PHE A 409 -32.98 46.75 -3.66
CA PHE A 409 -32.54 45.95 -4.79
C PHE A 409 -32.07 44.55 -4.34
N LEU A 410 -31.32 44.46 -3.23
CA LEU A 410 -30.90 43.19 -2.64
C LEU A 410 -32.07 42.36 -2.11
N VAL A 411 -32.97 42.98 -1.35
CA VAL A 411 -34.18 42.32 -0.79
C VAL A 411 -35.08 41.82 -1.91
N ASN A 412 -35.49 42.69 -2.84
CA ASN A 412 -36.45 42.32 -3.88
C ASN A 412 -35.84 41.46 -4.99
N GLY A 413 -34.58 41.72 -5.36
CA GLY A 413 -33.92 41.06 -6.48
C GLY A 413 -33.28 39.72 -6.11
N TYR A 414 -32.87 39.53 -4.85
CA TYR A 414 -32.19 38.31 -4.39
C TYR A 414 -32.87 37.63 -3.20
N ASN A 415 -34.02 38.15 -2.76
CA ASN A 415 -34.85 37.58 -1.69
C ASN A 415 -34.09 37.46 -0.35
N PHE A 416 -33.26 38.46 -0.04
CA PHE A 416 -32.63 38.58 1.26
C PHE A 416 -33.64 39.05 2.31
N ASP A 417 -33.48 38.56 3.54
CA ASP A 417 -34.31 39.00 4.65
C ASP A 417 -34.11 40.49 4.93
N GLU A 418 -35.23 41.20 5.06
CA GLU A 418 -35.25 42.64 5.24
C GLU A 418 -34.63 43.06 6.58
N THR A 419 -34.72 42.23 7.62
CA THR A 419 -34.18 42.56 8.96
C THR A 419 -32.68 42.32 9.07
N SER A 420 -32.12 41.45 8.22
CA SER A 420 -30.69 41.18 8.12
C SER A 420 -29.88 42.33 7.47
N LEU A 421 -30.54 43.31 6.84
CA LEU A 421 -29.89 44.44 6.17
C LEU A 421 -30.37 45.77 6.77
N VAL A 422 -29.43 46.60 7.22
CA VAL A 422 -29.70 47.98 7.65
C VAL A 422 -28.95 48.96 6.76
N THR A 423 -29.41 50.21 6.69
CA THR A 423 -28.78 51.25 5.87
C THR A 423 -28.28 52.40 6.73
N ARG A 424 -27.23 53.05 6.24
CA ARG A 424 -26.72 54.28 6.83
C ARG A 424 -26.09 55.18 5.76
N GLY A 425 -26.50 56.44 5.74
CA GLY A 425 -25.87 57.50 4.97
C GLY A 425 -24.70 58.10 5.73
N TYR A 426 -23.57 58.27 5.04
CA TYR A 426 -22.36 58.90 5.58
C TYR A 426 -21.99 60.22 4.89
N GLY A 427 -22.78 60.66 3.89
CA GLY A 427 -22.51 61.87 3.11
C GLY A 427 -21.12 61.90 2.47
N GLY A 428 -20.59 63.11 2.26
CA GLY A 428 -19.26 63.37 1.68
C GLY A 428 -18.14 63.54 2.72
N GLU A 429 -18.42 63.33 4.01
CA GLU A 429 -17.51 63.65 5.12
C GLU A 429 -16.41 62.61 5.35
N LYS A 430 -16.56 61.41 4.77
CA LYS A 430 -15.59 60.30 4.86
C LYS A 430 -15.04 59.92 3.47
N PRO A 431 -14.23 60.79 2.83
CA PRO A 431 -13.65 60.50 1.52
C PRO A 431 -12.53 59.44 1.63
N VAL A 432 -12.45 58.56 0.64
CA VAL A 432 -11.39 57.56 0.48
C VAL A 432 -10.40 57.93 -0.63
N ALA A 433 -10.68 59.00 -1.36
CA ALA A 433 -9.84 59.55 -2.42
C ALA A 433 -10.04 61.07 -2.54
N ASP A 434 -9.15 61.71 -3.29
CA ASP A 434 -9.16 63.16 -3.50
C ASP A 434 -10.41 63.66 -4.25
N ASN A 435 -11.18 64.57 -3.65
CA ASN A 435 -12.37 65.16 -4.26
C ASN A 435 -12.06 66.19 -5.36
N SER A 436 -10.80 66.62 -5.51
CA SER A 436 -10.41 67.57 -6.56
C SER A 436 -10.47 66.93 -7.96
N THR A 437 -10.26 65.62 -8.06
CA THR A 437 -10.24 64.88 -9.32
C THR A 437 -11.53 64.10 -9.55
N GLU A 438 -11.97 63.96 -10.81
CA GLU A 438 -13.15 63.15 -11.11
C GLU A 438 -12.95 61.67 -10.74
N GLN A 439 -11.73 61.17 -10.91
CA GLN A 439 -11.40 59.80 -10.52
C GLN A 439 -11.56 59.58 -9.00
N GLY A 440 -11.12 60.53 -8.17
CA GLY A 440 -11.28 60.44 -6.73
C GLY A 440 -12.72 60.66 -6.27
N ARG A 441 -13.45 61.61 -6.86
CA ARG A 441 -14.91 61.75 -6.63
C ARG A 441 -15.68 60.47 -6.96
N SER A 442 -15.35 59.82 -8.07
CA SER A 442 -15.94 58.53 -8.45
C SER A 442 -15.68 57.43 -7.41
N LYS A 443 -14.48 57.39 -6.82
CA LYS A 443 -14.17 56.46 -5.71
C LYS A 443 -14.91 56.81 -4.41
N ASN A 444 -15.20 58.09 -4.17
CA ASN A 444 -15.92 58.53 -2.98
C ASN A 444 -17.42 58.22 -3.05
N ARG A 445 -18.01 58.27 -4.25
CA ARG A 445 -19.38 57.81 -4.53
C ARG A 445 -19.47 56.27 -4.53
N ARG A 446 -19.47 55.69 -3.33
CA ARG A 446 -19.38 54.24 -3.11
C ARG A 446 -20.46 53.71 -2.17
N ILE A 447 -20.59 52.39 -2.18
CA ILE A 447 -21.26 51.62 -1.14
C ILE A 447 -20.22 50.87 -0.34
N GLU A 448 -20.37 50.89 0.98
CA GLU A 448 -19.64 50.05 1.92
C GLU A 448 -20.59 49.03 2.53
N ILE A 449 -20.06 47.85 2.85
CA ILE A 449 -20.77 46.82 3.60
C ILE A 449 -20.01 46.58 4.88
N ARG A 450 -20.72 46.54 6.00
CA ARG A 450 -20.16 46.27 7.32
C ARG A 450 -20.95 45.16 8.00
N ALA A 451 -20.24 44.13 8.48
CA ALA A 451 -20.84 43.09 9.31
C ALA A 451 -21.06 43.61 10.73
N LEU A 452 -22.29 43.51 11.25
CA LEU A 452 -22.66 43.97 12.59
C LEU A 452 -22.71 42.85 13.64
N GLY A 453 -22.63 41.58 13.22
CA GLY A 453 -22.79 40.42 14.11
C GLY A 453 -23.91 39.49 13.65
N GLU A 454 -24.29 38.55 14.51
CA GLU A 454 -25.45 37.68 14.27
C GLU A 454 -26.75 38.51 14.27
N ALA A 455 -27.65 38.17 13.36
CA ALA A 455 -29.01 38.71 13.34
C ALA A 455 -29.82 38.01 14.44
N GLU A 456 -30.23 38.76 15.46
CA GLU A 456 -31.12 38.29 16.54
C GLU A 456 -32.49 37.85 16.03
#